data_AF-A0A5J4VP89-F1
#
_entry.id   AF-A0A5J4VP89-F1
#
_cell.length_a   1.000
_cell.length_b   1.000
_cell.length_c   1.000
_cell.angle_alpha   90.00
_cell.angle_beta   90.00
_cell.angle_gamma   90.00
#
_symmetry.space_group_name_H-M   'P 1'
#
loop_
_entity.id
_entity.type
_entity.pdbx_description
1 polymer ?
#
loop_
_entity_poly.entity_id
_entity_poly.type
_entity_poly.pdbx_seq_one_letter_code
_entity_poly.pdbx_strand_id
1 'polypeptide(L)'
;MQVFNNKNPYPGLFRLIDHKDNQIVLLSLQSICSLLKGGLDTTEVTDQHPHYNIIDRCNGIKILYKLFKLTTTTHELQDICAICIGRIYRSKEIQDKDMRKDIIALLKNTSYDLSEWTRVASIEALSLLAQNQVNLVEIMSDQFLQSIASELRSEVQNLFELFNKTDVNQNIKDIAAICIGNLFRAKELPNSADIISHLMLLLNCPDQQTGQQARNALNNLVQDKSMLFK
;
A
#
# COMPACT_ATOMS: atom_id res chain seq x y z
N MET A 1 16.52 -19.76 -9.55
CA MET A 1 15.51 -20.75 -9.09
C MET A 1 16.07 -22.12 -8.69
N GLN A 2 17.14 -22.68 -9.30
CA GLN A 2 17.63 -24.03 -8.97
C GLN A 2 18.09 -24.24 -7.51
N VAL A 3 18.73 -23.25 -6.87
CA VAL A 3 19.22 -23.41 -5.48
C VAL A 3 18.09 -23.39 -4.44
N PHE A 4 17.05 -22.58 -4.66
CA PHE A 4 15.89 -22.48 -3.76
C PHE A 4 15.13 -23.80 -3.70
N ASN A 5 14.86 -24.40 -4.86
CA ASN A 5 14.14 -25.67 -4.98
C ASN A 5 14.93 -26.85 -4.40
N ASN A 6 16.26 -26.79 -4.41
CA ASN A 6 17.10 -27.91 -3.99
C ASN A 6 17.33 -28.01 -2.48
N LYS A 7 17.20 -26.92 -1.70
CA LYS A 7 17.58 -26.94 -0.28
C LYS A 7 16.58 -26.32 0.69
N ASN A 8 15.57 -25.59 0.24
CA ASN A 8 14.64 -24.83 1.09
C ASN A 8 15.39 -24.02 2.18
N PRO A 9 15.70 -22.73 1.97
CA PRO A 9 16.53 -21.96 2.90
C PRO A 9 15.85 -21.65 4.24
N TYR A 10 14.52 -21.75 4.33
CA TYR A 10 13.74 -21.28 5.48
C TYR A 10 14.15 -21.89 6.83
N PRO A 11 14.32 -23.23 6.98
CA PRO A 11 14.68 -23.81 8.27
C PRO A 11 16.03 -23.31 8.81
N GLY A 12 17.00 -23.06 7.92
CA GLY A 12 18.30 -22.50 8.30
C GLY A 12 18.18 -21.05 8.75
N LEU A 13 17.47 -20.22 7.97
CA LEU A 13 17.26 -18.81 8.30
C LEU A 13 16.46 -18.64 9.60
N PHE A 14 15.39 -19.40 9.80
CA PHE A 14 14.62 -19.35 11.04
C PHE A 14 15.43 -19.80 12.27
N ARG A 15 16.41 -20.70 12.11
CA ARG A 15 17.33 -21.05 13.21
C ARG A 15 18.22 -19.88 13.63
N LEU A 16 18.61 -19.02 12.69
CA LEU A 16 19.45 -17.84 12.97
C LEU A 16 18.68 -16.74 13.72
N ILE A 17 17.34 -16.82 13.81
CA ILE A 17 16.54 -15.85 14.57
C ILE A 17 16.76 -15.97 16.08
N ASP A 18 17.15 -17.14 16.59
CA ASP A 18 17.44 -17.35 18.02
C ASP A 18 18.90 -16.99 18.38
N HIS A 19 19.62 -16.31 17.47
CA HIS A 19 21.00 -15.92 17.69
C HIS A 19 21.10 -14.72 18.66
N LYS A 20 22.14 -14.70 19.50
CA LYS A 20 22.34 -13.62 20.49
C LYS A 20 22.77 -12.28 19.89
N ASP A 21 23.35 -12.32 18.70
CA ASP A 21 23.77 -11.14 17.95
C ASP A 21 22.61 -10.64 17.06
N ASN A 22 22.11 -9.45 17.38
CA ASN A 22 21.03 -8.80 16.66
C ASN A 22 21.37 -8.53 15.19
N GLN A 23 22.63 -8.36 14.81
CA GLN A 23 22.99 -8.21 13.40
C GLN A 23 22.76 -9.50 12.61
N ILE A 24 23.04 -10.65 13.22
CA ILE A 24 22.77 -11.96 12.60
C ILE A 24 21.25 -12.18 12.46
N VAL A 25 20.48 -11.80 13.49
CA VAL A 25 19.02 -11.86 13.44
C VAL A 25 18.48 -10.94 12.33
N LEU A 26 18.97 -9.70 12.26
CA LEU A 26 18.57 -8.71 11.25
C LEU A 26 18.84 -9.22 9.83
N LEU A 27 20.06 -9.69 9.56
CA LEU A 27 20.43 -10.22 8.24
C LEU A 27 19.60 -11.45 7.85
N SER A 28 19.27 -12.31 8.82
CA SER A 28 18.38 -13.44 8.59
C SER A 28 16.96 -12.99 8.23
N LEU A 29 16.40 -12.04 8.99
CA LEU A 29 15.07 -11.47 8.71
C LEU A 29 15.02 -10.77 7.36
N GLN A 30 16.02 -9.94 7.01
CA GLN A 30 16.11 -9.28 5.71
C GLN A 30 16.18 -10.30 4.56
N SER A 31 16.90 -11.41 4.76
CA SER A 31 16.95 -12.51 3.79
C SER A 31 15.60 -13.19 3.62
N ILE A 32 14.90 -13.50 4.73
CA ILE A 32 13.53 -14.06 4.71
C ILE A 32 12.58 -13.10 3.98
N CYS A 33 12.62 -11.81 4.33
CA CYS A 33 11.79 -10.77 3.75
C CYS A 33 12.00 -10.65 2.23
N SER A 34 13.25 -10.74 1.77
CA SER A 34 13.59 -10.72 0.34
C SER A 34 13.10 -11.97 -0.39
N LEU A 35 13.23 -13.16 0.23
CA LEU A 35 12.70 -14.41 -0.35
C LEU A 35 11.18 -14.41 -0.46
N LEU A 36 10.49 -13.83 0.52
CA LEU A 36 9.04 -13.63 0.45
C LEU A 36 8.68 -12.69 -0.69
N LYS A 37 9.37 -11.55 -0.82
CA LYS A 37 9.13 -10.61 -1.92
C LYS A 37 9.31 -11.28 -3.29
N GLY A 38 10.41 -12.00 -3.50
CA GLY A 38 10.62 -12.77 -4.72
C GLY A 38 9.58 -13.87 -4.94
N GLY A 39 8.99 -14.43 -3.88
CA GLY A 39 7.88 -15.38 -3.96
C GLY A 39 6.58 -14.74 -4.46
N LEU A 40 6.26 -13.53 -3.98
CA LEU A 40 5.07 -12.78 -4.42
C LEU A 40 5.03 -12.60 -5.93
N ASP A 41 6.19 -12.31 -6.54
CA ASP A 41 6.33 -12.02 -7.97
C ASP A 41 6.21 -13.27 -8.87
N THR A 42 6.04 -14.47 -8.31
CA THR A 42 5.95 -15.74 -9.06
C THR A 42 4.52 -16.27 -9.25
N THR A 43 3.52 -15.59 -8.69
CA THR A 43 2.13 -16.05 -8.64
C THR A 43 1.18 -14.86 -8.76
N GLU A 44 -0.08 -15.10 -9.12
CA GLU A 44 -1.06 -14.02 -9.26
C GLU A 44 -1.30 -13.33 -7.91
N VAL A 45 -1.65 -12.04 -7.98
CA VAL A 45 -1.83 -11.22 -6.77
C VAL A 45 -2.91 -11.78 -5.84
N THR A 46 -3.93 -12.43 -6.40
CA THR A 46 -5.06 -13.04 -5.68
C THR A 46 -4.73 -14.36 -5.03
N ASP A 47 -3.65 -15.03 -5.43
CA ASP A 47 -3.28 -16.34 -4.90
C ASP A 47 -2.73 -16.25 -3.47
N GLN A 48 -2.79 -17.34 -2.72
CA GLN A 48 -2.05 -17.44 -1.46
C GLN A 48 -0.53 -17.37 -1.72
N HIS A 49 0.25 -16.93 -0.73
CA HIS A 49 1.71 -16.84 -0.89
C HIS A 49 2.31 -18.23 -1.21
N PRO A 50 3.11 -18.41 -2.27
CA PRO A 50 3.59 -19.73 -2.71
C PRO A 50 4.45 -20.45 -1.65
N HIS A 51 5.13 -19.68 -0.80
CA HIS A 51 5.98 -20.22 0.26
C HIS A 51 5.27 -20.49 1.59
N TYR A 52 3.95 -20.20 1.71
CA TYR A 52 3.22 -20.30 2.98
C TYR A 52 3.41 -21.68 3.65
N ASN A 53 3.10 -22.76 2.92
CA ASN A 53 3.14 -24.12 3.46
C ASN A 53 4.54 -24.55 3.90
N ILE A 54 5.58 -24.08 3.19
CA ILE A 54 6.97 -24.44 3.51
C ILE A 54 7.42 -23.75 4.81
N ILE A 55 7.01 -22.50 5.01
CA ILE A 55 7.30 -21.70 6.19
C ILE A 55 6.53 -22.23 7.41
N ASP A 56 5.25 -22.57 7.22
CA ASP A 56 4.40 -23.11 8.27
C ASP A 56 4.95 -24.45 8.80
N ARG A 57 5.38 -25.35 7.90
CA ARG A 57 6.00 -26.64 8.25
C ARG A 57 7.25 -26.54 9.11
N CYS A 58 8.00 -25.43 9.04
CA CYS A 58 9.17 -25.20 9.89
C CYS A 58 8.90 -24.26 11.07
N ASN A 59 7.62 -24.05 11.42
CA ASN A 59 7.18 -23.12 12.47
C ASN A 59 7.61 -21.66 12.25
N GLY A 60 7.93 -21.27 11.02
CA GLY A 60 8.48 -19.95 10.72
C GLY A 60 7.56 -18.80 11.15
N ILE A 61 6.24 -18.94 10.94
CA ILE A 61 5.24 -17.95 11.38
C ILE A 61 5.29 -17.76 12.91
N LYS A 62 5.35 -18.87 13.65
CA LYS A 62 5.43 -18.84 15.12
C LYS A 62 6.73 -18.21 15.60
N ILE A 63 7.84 -18.46 14.93
CA ILE A 63 9.15 -17.89 15.24
C ILE A 63 9.13 -16.36 15.02
N LEU A 64 8.61 -15.91 13.88
CA LEU A 64 8.47 -14.48 13.58
C LEU A 64 7.59 -13.78 14.61
N TYR A 65 6.43 -14.34 14.92
CA TYR A 65 5.52 -13.72 15.87
C TYR A 65 6.08 -13.71 17.29
N LYS A 66 6.77 -14.78 17.70
CA LYS A 66 7.48 -14.80 18.99
C LYS A 66 8.51 -13.68 19.06
N LEU A 67 9.37 -13.51 18.03
CA LEU A 67 10.37 -12.44 18.01
C LEU A 67 9.70 -11.06 18.06
N PHE A 68 8.65 -10.84 17.28
CA PHE A 68 7.87 -9.60 17.28
C PHE A 68 7.35 -9.22 18.68
N LYS A 69 6.87 -10.19 19.47
CA LYS A 69 6.32 -9.98 20.83
C LYS A 69 7.38 -9.81 21.93
N LEU A 70 8.65 -10.12 21.67
CA LEU A 70 9.68 -10.00 22.70
C LEU A 70 9.94 -8.52 23.02
N THR A 71 9.91 -8.18 24.30
CA THR A 71 10.13 -6.81 24.79
C THR A 71 11.53 -6.28 24.55
N THR A 72 12.50 -7.17 24.29
CA THR A 72 13.88 -6.83 23.98
C THR A 72 14.14 -6.65 22.48
N THR A 73 13.15 -6.91 21.63
CA THR A 73 13.29 -6.79 20.17
C THR A 73 13.32 -5.31 19.78
N THR A 74 14.25 -4.95 18.90
CA THR A 74 14.32 -3.58 18.37
C THR A 74 13.15 -3.29 17.43
N HIS A 75 12.76 -2.02 17.31
CA HIS A 75 11.69 -1.60 16.39
C HIS A 75 11.92 -2.09 14.95
N GLU A 76 13.14 -1.96 14.43
CA GLU A 76 13.51 -2.46 13.10
C GLU A 76 13.20 -3.96 12.92
N LEU A 77 13.53 -4.79 13.91
CA LEU A 77 13.24 -6.22 13.84
C LEU A 77 11.73 -6.50 13.94
N GLN A 78 10.99 -5.73 14.74
CA GLN A 78 9.53 -5.83 14.83
C GLN A 78 8.86 -5.49 13.50
N ASP A 79 9.27 -4.39 12.86
CA ASP A 79 8.79 -3.97 11.54
C ASP A 79 9.00 -5.05 10.50
N ILE A 80 10.22 -5.59 10.40
CA ILE A 80 10.53 -6.63 9.42
C ILE A 80 9.72 -7.91 9.72
N CYS A 81 9.53 -8.28 10.99
CA CYS A 81 8.69 -9.43 11.35
C CYS A 81 7.24 -9.23 10.91
N ALA A 82 6.66 -8.06 11.16
CA ALA A 82 5.28 -7.77 10.76
C ALA A 82 5.11 -7.71 9.24
N ILE A 83 6.05 -7.11 8.52
CA ILE A 83 6.09 -7.12 7.05
C ILE A 83 6.17 -8.56 6.53
N CYS A 84 7.04 -9.40 7.10
CA CYS A 84 7.16 -10.81 6.71
C CYS A 84 5.85 -11.57 6.94
N ILE A 85 5.22 -11.41 8.12
CA ILE A 85 3.95 -12.07 8.43
C ILE A 85 2.85 -11.60 7.46
N GLY A 86 2.75 -10.28 7.20
CA GLY A 86 1.80 -9.74 6.24
C GLY A 86 1.97 -10.31 4.82
N ARG A 87 3.21 -10.44 4.35
CA ARG A 87 3.51 -11.09 3.05
C ARG A 87 3.15 -12.57 3.04
N ILE A 88 3.47 -13.32 4.11
CA ILE A 88 3.15 -14.75 4.23
C ILE A 88 1.64 -14.98 4.13
N TYR A 89 0.84 -14.14 4.81
CA TYR A 89 -0.61 -14.26 4.86
C TYR A 89 -1.34 -13.59 3.68
N ARG A 90 -0.67 -13.36 2.54
CA ARG A 90 -1.35 -12.89 1.31
C ARG A 90 -2.59 -13.74 1.02
N SER A 91 -3.74 -13.06 0.86
CA SER A 91 -5.04 -13.67 0.54
C SER A 91 -5.46 -14.79 1.51
N LYS A 92 -4.91 -14.81 2.73
CA LYS A 92 -5.17 -15.82 3.74
C LYS A 92 -5.51 -15.16 5.07
N GLU A 93 -6.54 -15.67 5.73
CA GLU A 93 -6.91 -15.22 7.08
C GLU A 93 -5.78 -15.53 8.08
N ILE A 94 -5.41 -14.53 8.89
CA ILE A 94 -4.65 -14.77 10.12
C ILE A 94 -5.64 -15.28 11.17
N GLN A 95 -5.68 -16.59 11.41
CA GLN A 95 -6.66 -17.21 12.30
C GLN A 95 -6.52 -16.79 13.77
N ASP A 96 -5.26 -16.62 14.21
CA ASP A 96 -4.95 -16.10 15.54
C ASP A 96 -5.35 -14.62 15.63
N LYS A 97 -6.37 -14.33 16.43
CA LYS A 97 -6.95 -12.99 16.56
C LYS A 97 -5.97 -11.99 17.17
N ASP A 98 -5.14 -12.42 18.11
CA ASP A 98 -4.18 -11.53 18.78
C ASP A 98 -3.04 -11.20 17.82
N MET A 99 -2.52 -12.21 17.11
CA MET A 99 -1.53 -11.99 16.05
C MET A 99 -2.08 -11.06 14.98
N ARG A 100 -3.32 -11.27 14.53
CA ARG A 100 -3.93 -10.44 13.50
C ARG A 100 -3.99 -8.97 13.94
N LYS A 101 -4.48 -8.71 15.15
CA LYS A 101 -4.55 -7.37 15.73
C LYS A 101 -3.20 -6.71 15.85
N ASP A 102 -2.24 -7.41 16.46
CA ASP A 102 -0.92 -6.86 16.73
C ASP A 102 -0.17 -6.51 15.44
N ILE A 103 -0.22 -7.40 14.44
CA ILE A 103 0.46 -7.22 13.17
C ILE A 103 -0.18 -6.10 12.36
N ILE A 104 -1.52 -6.06 12.27
CA ILE A 104 -2.22 -4.99 11.56
C ILE A 104 -1.98 -3.64 12.25
N ALA A 105 -2.01 -3.58 13.58
CA ALA A 105 -1.75 -2.36 14.32
C ALA A 105 -0.33 -1.83 14.08
N LEU A 106 0.69 -2.70 14.10
CA LEU A 106 2.05 -2.27 13.78
C LEU A 106 2.13 -1.77 12.34
N LEU A 107 1.65 -2.53 11.36
CA LEU A 107 1.74 -2.14 9.94
C LEU A 107 1.01 -0.82 9.63
N LYS A 108 -0.12 -0.53 10.31
CA LYS A 108 -0.82 0.77 10.24
C LYS A 108 0.03 1.92 10.76
N ASN A 109 0.78 1.71 11.84
CA ASN A 109 1.67 2.74 12.38
C ASN A 109 2.88 2.94 11.46
N THR A 110 3.48 1.84 10.99
CA THR A 110 4.67 1.84 10.14
C THR A 110 4.36 2.34 8.71
N SER A 111 3.10 2.38 8.27
CA SER A 111 2.72 3.04 7.01
C SER A 111 2.88 4.57 7.03
N TYR A 112 3.24 5.16 8.17
CA TYR A 112 3.59 6.57 8.33
C TYR A 112 5.08 6.79 8.60
N ASP A 113 5.90 5.74 8.50
CA ASP A 113 7.33 5.80 8.81
C ASP A 113 8.11 6.73 7.85
N LEU A 114 9.17 7.36 8.36
CA LEU A 114 10.06 8.23 7.58
C LEU A 114 10.94 7.44 6.61
N SER A 115 11.28 6.19 6.95
CA SER A 115 11.95 5.25 6.06
C SER A 115 11.02 4.84 4.93
N GLU A 116 11.35 5.28 3.72
CA GLU A 116 10.57 4.97 2.52
C GLU A 116 10.38 3.46 2.34
N TRP A 117 11.44 2.67 2.55
CA TRP A 117 11.35 1.21 2.42
C TRP A 117 10.34 0.62 3.42
N THR A 118 10.44 1.00 4.70
CA THR A 118 9.59 0.45 5.76
C THR A 118 8.14 0.84 5.53
N ARG A 119 7.90 2.10 5.14
CA ARG A 119 6.59 2.62 4.77
C ARG A 119 5.96 1.86 3.62
N VAL A 120 6.66 1.76 2.49
CA VAL A 120 6.16 1.09 1.27
C VAL A 120 5.92 -0.39 1.52
N ALA A 121 6.84 -1.08 2.20
CA ALA A 121 6.68 -2.49 2.53
C ALA A 121 5.50 -2.75 3.49
N SER A 122 5.22 -1.83 4.40
CA SER A 122 4.07 -1.93 5.32
C SER A 122 2.74 -1.74 4.60
N ILE A 123 2.65 -0.76 3.68
CA ILE A 123 1.47 -0.55 2.83
C ILE A 123 1.23 -1.76 1.92
N GLU A 124 2.30 -2.31 1.32
CA GLU A 124 2.22 -3.55 0.54
C GLU A 124 1.68 -4.70 1.40
N ALA A 125 2.24 -4.92 2.59
CA ALA A 125 1.81 -5.98 3.50
C ALA A 125 0.32 -5.84 3.92
N LEU A 126 -0.14 -4.63 4.25
CA LEU A 126 -1.57 -4.36 4.52
C LEU A 126 -2.44 -4.71 3.31
N SER A 127 -2.02 -4.31 2.11
CA SER A 127 -2.76 -4.59 0.86
C SER A 127 -2.87 -6.09 0.59
N LEU A 128 -1.82 -6.87 0.87
CA LEU A 128 -1.83 -8.32 0.74
C LEU A 128 -2.75 -9.00 1.75
N LEU A 129 -2.77 -8.52 2.99
CA LEU A 129 -3.66 -9.01 4.04
C LEU A 129 -5.13 -8.70 3.73
N ALA A 130 -5.41 -7.50 3.22
CA ALA A 130 -6.74 -6.99 2.88
C ALA A 130 -7.47 -7.81 1.79
N GLN A 131 -6.75 -8.67 1.06
CA GLN A 131 -7.37 -9.60 0.11
C GLN A 131 -8.20 -10.69 0.79
N ASN A 132 -8.02 -10.91 2.09
CA ASN A 132 -8.90 -11.76 2.89
C ASN A 132 -9.92 -10.91 3.67
N GLN A 133 -11.20 -11.29 3.62
CA GLN A 133 -12.28 -10.51 4.21
C GLN A 133 -12.15 -10.30 5.73
N VAL A 134 -11.66 -11.28 6.49
CA VAL A 134 -11.55 -11.16 7.96
C VAL A 134 -10.44 -10.18 8.32
N ASN A 135 -9.29 -10.29 7.64
CA ASN A 135 -8.19 -9.34 7.79
C ASN A 135 -8.62 -7.93 7.34
N LEU A 136 -9.34 -7.82 6.22
CA LEU A 136 -9.86 -6.56 5.70
C LEU A 136 -10.72 -5.84 6.74
N VAL A 137 -11.64 -6.55 7.41
CA VAL A 137 -12.50 -5.96 8.44
C VAL A 137 -11.67 -5.42 9.62
N GLU A 138 -10.57 -6.07 10.01
CA GLU A 138 -9.66 -5.58 11.06
C GLU A 138 -8.77 -4.42 10.56
N ILE A 139 -8.37 -4.41 9.29
CA ILE A 139 -7.67 -3.26 8.70
C ILE A 139 -8.61 -2.05 8.66
N MET A 140 -9.86 -2.27 8.29
CA MET A 140 -10.90 -1.26 8.23
C MET A 140 -11.50 -0.90 9.59
N SER A 141 -11.22 -1.67 10.65
CA SER A 141 -11.64 -1.28 11.98
C SER A 141 -10.84 -0.05 12.44
N ASP A 142 -11.49 0.77 13.26
CA ASP A 142 -10.96 2.00 13.87
C ASP A 142 -10.91 3.25 12.98
N GLN A 143 -10.35 4.31 13.54
CA GLN A 143 -10.13 5.62 12.91
C GLN A 143 -9.18 5.57 11.71
N PHE A 144 -8.59 4.42 11.35
CA PHE A 144 -7.64 4.31 10.24
C PHE A 144 -8.26 4.65 8.88
N LEU A 145 -9.51 4.22 8.65
CA LEU A 145 -10.26 4.67 7.47
C LEU A 145 -10.53 6.19 7.52
N GLN A 146 -10.76 6.72 8.72
CA GLN A 146 -10.98 8.16 8.89
C GLN A 146 -9.69 8.96 8.67
N SER A 147 -8.51 8.45 9.07
CA SER A 147 -7.22 9.10 8.82
C SER A 147 -6.88 9.06 7.35
N ILE A 148 -6.98 7.89 6.69
CA ILE A 148 -6.82 7.78 5.22
C ILE A 148 -7.79 8.71 4.50
N ALA A 149 -9.07 8.72 4.89
CA ALA A 149 -10.06 9.61 4.25
C ALA A 149 -9.77 11.09 4.51
N SER A 150 -9.28 11.45 5.71
CA SER A 150 -8.90 12.82 6.06
C SER A 150 -7.65 13.27 5.29
N GLU A 151 -6.64 12.42 5.16
CA GLU A 151 -5.42 12.67 4.40
C GLU A 151 -5.74 12.84 2.92
N LEU A 152 -6.50 11.90 2.33
CA LEU A 152 -6.96 12.02 0.94
C LEU A 152 -7.77 13.29 0.73
N ARG A 153 -8.65 13.65 1.68
CA ARG A 153 -9.40 14.91 1.61
C ARG A 153 -8.48 16.13 1.67
N SER A 154 -7.44 16.10 2.50
CA SER A 154 -6.46 17.17 2.59
C SER A 154 -5.66 17.31 1.30
N GLU A 155 -5.20 16.21 0.70
CA GLU A 155 -4.48 16.24 -0.58
C GLU A 155 -5.36 16.75 -1.71
N VAL A 156 -6.62 16.33 -1.75
CA VAL A 156 -7.60 16.86 -2.69
C VAL A 156 -7.81 18.36 -2.47
N GLN A 157 -7.94 18.81 -1.23
CA GLN A 157 -8.07 20.24 -0.90
C GLN A 157 -6.85 21.04 -1.36
N ASN A 158 -5.63 20.52 -1.16
CA ASN A 158 -4.40 21.14 -1.64
C ASN A 158 -4.40 21.33 -3.16
N LEU A 159 -4.93 20.38 -3.93
CA LEU A 159 -5.07 20.50 -5.38
C LEU A 159 -6.01 21.66 -5.77
N PHE A 160 -7.15 21.81 -5.08
CA PHE A 160 -8.06 22.93 -5.31
C PHE A 160 -7.44 24.27 -4.94
N GLU A 161 -6.66 24.34 -3.87
CA GLU A 161 -5.94 25.55 -3.47
C GLU A 161 -4.88 25.93 -4.51
N LEU A 162 -4.10 24.96 -5.00
CA LEU A 162 -3.12 25.17 -6.07
C LEU A 162 -3.78 25.70 -7.36
N PHE A 163 -4.92 25.15 -7.73
CA PHE A 163 -5.67 25.62 -8.91
C PHE A 163 -6.11 27.09 -8.78
N ASN A 164 -6.62 27.47 -7.60
CA ASN A 164 -7.16 28.81 -7.34
C ASN A 164 -6.09 29.86 -7.00
N LYS A 165 -4.86 29.45 -6.67
CA LYS A 165 -3.80 30.37 -6.23
C LYS A 165 -3.39 31.35 -7.33
N THR A 166 -3.19 32.62 -7.01
CA THR A 166 -2.87 33.67 -8.00
C THR A 166 -1.37 33.82 -8.29
N ASP A 167 -0.51 33.29 -7.42
CA ASP A 167 0.96 33.43 -7.46
C ASP A 167 1.69 32.17 -8.00
N VAL A 168 0.96 31.20 -8.55
CA VAL A 168 1.53 29.99 -9.17
C VAL A 168 1.54 30.09 -10.69
N ASN A 169 2.50 29.41 -11.32
CA ASN A 169 2.59 29.40 -12.78
C ASN A 169 1.44 28.59 -13.41
N GLN A 170 1.19 28.85 -14.70
CA GLN A 170 0.08 28.25 -15.43
C GLN A 170 0.17 26.71 -15.48
N ASN A 171 1.37 26.17 -15.65
CA ASN A 171 1.61 24.73 -15.70
C ASN A 171 1.14 24.02 -14.40
N ILE A 172 1.37 24.61 -13.23
CA ILE A 172 0.89 24.05 -11.95
C ILE A 172 -0.65 24.01 -11.92
N LYS A 173 -1.32 25.05 -12.44
CA LYS A 173 -2.78 25.07 -12.53
C LYS A 173 -3.31 24.03 -13.50
N ASP A 174 -2.62 23.83 -14.62
CA ASP A 174 -2.99 22.85 -15.63
C ASP A 174 -2.89 21.43 -15.05
N ILE A 175 -1.78 21.12 -14.36
CA ILE A 175 -1.58 19.85 -13.65
C ILE A 175 -2.65 19.64 -12.58
N ALA A 176 -2.90 20.65 -11.73
CA ALA A 176 -3.92 20.56 -10.69
C ALA A 176 -5.31 20.29 -11.28
N ALA A 177 -5.71 21.00 -12.33
CA ALA A 177 -6.99 20.80 -13.00
C ALA A 177 -7.13 19.39 -13.60
N ILE A 178 -6.08 18.87 -14.25
CA ILE A 178 -6.04 17.50 -14.79
C ILE A 178 -6.16 16.46 -13.68
N CYS A 179 -5.40 16.63 -12.59
CA CYS A 179 -5.46 15.74 -11.44
C CYS A 179 -6.86 15.72 -10.82
N ILE A 180 -7.46 16.89 -10.60
CA ILE A 180 -8.82 17.01 -10.05
C ILE A 180 -9.83 16.36 -10.99
N GLY A 181 -9.77 16.63 -12.30
CA GLY A 181 -10.69 16.02 -13.26
C GLY A 181 -10.56 14.50 -13.39
N ASN A 182 -9.39 13.94 -13.12
CA ASN A 182 -9.19 12.48 -13.06
C ASN A 182 -9.67 11.85 -11.75
N LEU A 183 -9.62 12.59 -10.64
CA LEU A 183 -10.00 12.11 -9.32
C LEU A 183 -11.53 12.02 -9.14
N PHE A 184 -12.30 12.90 -9.78
CA PHE A 184 -13.74 13.00 -9.58
C PHE A 184 -14.56 12.51 -10.78
N ARG A 185 -15.74 11.95 -10.49
CA ARG A 185 -16.85 11.83 -11.46
C ARG A 185 -17.74 13.06 -11.29
N ALA A 186 -18.35 13.62 -12.35
CA ALA A 186 -18.94 14.96 -12.31
C ALA A 186 -19.97 15.24 -11.20
N LYS A 187 -20.63 14.22 -10.63
CA LYS A 187 -21.56 14.41 -9.51
C LYS A 187 -20.90 14.75 -8.17
N GLU A 188 -19.59 14.53 -8.04
CA GLU A 188 -18.86 14.65 -6.78
C GLU A 188 -17.90 15.83 -6.76
N LEU A 189 -17.77 16.59 -7.86
CA LEU A 189 -16.77 17.66 -7.99
C LEU A 189 -17.29 19.02 -7.48
N PRO A 190 -16.76 19.56 -6.36
CA PRO A 190 -17.07 20.92 -5.93
C PRO A 190 -16.44 21.96 -6.87
N ASN A 191 -17.13 23.08 -7.11
CA ASN A 191 -16.66 24.18 -7.97
C ASN A 191 -16.26 23.73 -9.40
N SER A 192 -17.04 22.79 -9.97
CA SER A 192 -16.73 22.13 -11.24
C SER A 192 -16.65 23.03 -12.47
N ALA A 193 -17.35 24.17 -12.49
CA ALA A 193 -17.43 25.05 -13.66
C ALA A 193 -16.07 25.63 -14.09
N ASP A 194 -15.27 26.10 -13.12
CA ASP A 194 -13.97 26.72 -13.41
C ASP A 194 -12.96 25.67 -13.89
N ILE A 195 -12.96 24.50 -13.26
CA ILE A 195 -12.08 23.38 -13.63
C ILE A 195 -12.45 22.82 -14.99
N ILE A 196 -13.75 22.63 -15.29
CA ILE A 196 -14.21 22.15 -16.59
C ILE A 196 -13.84 23.16 -17.67
N SER A 197 -14.08 24.46 -17.44
CA SER A 197 -13.74 25.51 -18.39
C SER A 197 -12.23 25.54 -18.66
N HIS A 198 -11.42 25.39 -17.62
CA HIS A 198 -9.97 25.31 -17.72
C HIS A 198 -9.50 24.11 -18.54
N LEU A 199 -10.05 22.92 -18.25
CA LEU A 199 -9.76 21.70 -19.00
C LEU A 199 -10.18 21.81 -20.48
N MET A 200 -11.28 22.50 -20.79
CA MET A 200 -11.69 22.76 -22.17
C MET A 200 -10.69 23.65 -22.92
N LEU A 201 -10.08 24.64 -22.25
CA LEU A 201 -9.01 25.46 -22.85
C LEU A 201 -7.78 24.61 -23.19
N LEU A 202 -7.42 23.66 -22.31
CA LEU A 202 -6.28 22.77 -22.50
C LEU A 202 -6.41 21.81 -23.69
N LEU A 203 -7.62 21.58 -24.20
CA LEU A 203 -7.81 20.78 -25.42
C LEU A 203 -7.10 21.37 -26.64
N ASN A 204 -6.87 22.68 -26.63
CA ASN A 204 -6.17 23.41 -27.68
C ASN A 204 -4.71 23.73 -27.32
N CYS A 205 -4.19 23.13 -26.24
CA CYS A 205 -2.79 23.33 -25.84
C CYS A 205 -1.82 22.83 -26.94
N PRO A 206 -0.76 23.58 -27.28
CA PRO A 206 0.27 23.12 -28.21
C PRO A 206 0.96 21.82 -27.76
N ASP A 207 1.04 21.59 -26.44
CA ASP A 207 1.52 20.34 -25.88
C ASP A 207 0.46 19.24 -26.01
N GLN A 208 0.72 18.31 -26.93
CA GLN A 208 -0.22 17.23 -27.26
C GLN A 208 -0.50 16.31 -26.07
N GLN A 209 0.48 16.10 -25.18
CA GLN A 209 0.32 15.26 -24.00
C GLN A 209 -0.67 15.89 -23.02
N THR A 210 -0.52 17.18 -22.70
CA THR A 210 -1.42 17.94 -21.83
C THR A 210 -2.83 17.96 -22.40
N GLY A 211 -2.98 18.21 -23.70
CA GLY A 211 -4.29 18.18 -24.36
C GLY A 211 -4.98 16.81 -24.29
N GLN A 212 -4.22 15.72 -24.44
CA GLN A 212 -4.76 14.37 -24.29
C GLN A 212 -5.14 14.04 -22.83
N GLN A 213 -4.33 14.47 -21.87
CA GLN A 213 -4.62 14.30 -20.44
C GLN A 213 -5.89 15.08 -20.04
N ALA A 214 -6.06 16.32 -20.51
CA ALA A 214 -7.27 17.11 -20.28
C ALA A 214 -8.52 16.45 -20.89
N ARG A 215 -8.40 15.87 -22.10
CA ARG A 215 -9.48 15.10 -22.73
C ARG A 215 -9.89 13.88 -21.90
N ASN A 216 -8.91 13.13 -21.37
CA ASN A 216 -9.18 11.99 -20.51
C ASN A 216 -9.88 12.40 -19.21
N ALA A 217 -9.42 13.49 -18.58
CA ALA A 217 -10.04 14.04 -17.39
C ALA A 217 -11.51 14.47 -17.63
N LEU A 218 -11.78 15.18 -18.74
CA LEU A 218 -13.15 15.52 -19.13
C LEU A 218 -14.03 14.29 -19.38
N ASN A 219 -13.48 13.25 -20.02
CA ASN A 219 -14.21 12.00 -20.22
C ASN A 219 -14.58 11.33 -18.89
N ASN A 220 -13.67 11.32 -17.90
CA ASN A 220 -13.93 10.77 -16.57
C ASN A 220 -15.05 11.54 -15.84
N LEU A 221 -15.07 12.86 -15.98
CA LEU A 221 -16.14 13.69 -15.44
C LEU A 221 -17.50 13.35 -16.07
N VAL A 222 -17.57 13.14 -17.39
CA VAL A 222 -18.82 12.91 -18.13
C VAL A 222 -19.34 11.46 -18.03
N GLN A 223 -18.55 10.49 -17.55
CA GLN A 223 -18.94 9.07 -17.50
C GLN A 223 -20.10 8.73 -16.54
N ASP A 224 -20.59 9.66 -15.71
CA ASP A 224 -21.83 9.46 -14.98
C ASP A 224 -23.05 9.68 -15.91
N LYS A 225 -23.46 8.59 -16.60
CA LYS A 225 -24.56 8.51 -17.59
C LYS A 225 -25.95 8.98 -17.12
N SER A 226 -26.09 9.41 -15.88
CA SER A 226 -27.36 9.93 -15.34
C SER A 226 -27.80 11.30 -15.89
N MET A 227 -26.96 11.97 -16.70
CA MET A 227 -27.32 13.24 -17.36
C MET A 227 -27.64 13.12 -18.85
N LEU A 228 -27.69 11.91 -19.43
CA LEU A 228 -28.09 11.75 -20.84
C LEU A 228 -29.62 11.60 -21.04
N PHE A 229 -30.41 11.61 -19.96
CA PHE A 229 -31.88 11.63 -20.03
C PHE A 229 -32.45 12.52 -18.92
N LYS A 230 -32.45 13.83 -19.14
CA LYS A 230 -33.48 14.75 -18.64
C LYS A 230 -33.76 15.80 -19.70
#